data_AF-A0A4Q1HP44-F1
#
_entry.id   AF-A0A4Q1HP44-F1
#
_cell.length_a   1.000
_cell.length_b   1.000
_cell.length_c   1.000
_cell.angle_alpha   90.00
_cell.angle_beta   90.00
_cell.angle_gamma   90.00
#
_symmetry.space_group_name_H-M   'P 1'
#
loop_
_entity.id
_entity.type
_entity.pdbx_description
1 polymer ?
#
loop_
_entity_poly.entity_id
_entity_poly.type
_entity_poly.pdbx_seq_one_letter_code
_entity_poly.pdbx_strand_id
1 'polypeptide(L)'
;MCVVGREPGREAFSRMWAILPAALRRPRSEFQAGEEVRQRGHRSYRPDGAEIEAGQRISTLDIAEDAGVCGIRLNLMGRPTPELDSLPWRALFARIAALGWHVEVHLPAARLPEILPILLRTDCAIVVDHFGRPAPALGVADPGFQYLVEQSVTGHVWVKLSGAYRNWAPRQAAAQGLEATRRLLDAYTPERLVWGSDWPHTEHPDIAYAGTRRWLDDWIDDPVVRRVVLVDTPARLFHMDR
;
A
#
# COMPACT_ATOMS: atom_id res chain seq x y z
N MET A 1 -2.20 7.68 3.00
CA MET A 1 -1.82 6.31 3.41
C MET A 1 -0.83 6.42 4.57
N CYS A 2 -0.83 5.53 5.56
CA CYS A 2 0.22 5.46 6.59
C CYS A 2 0.51 4.00 6.90
N VAL A 3 1.67 3.48 6.52
CA VAL A 3 2.25 2.27 7.13
C VAL A 3 2.93 2.72 8.41
N VAL A 4 2.64 2.05 9.53
CA VAL A 4 3.07 2.53 10.85
C VAL A 4 3.76 1.42 11.63
N GLY A 5 5.07 1.52 11.81
CA GLY A 5 5.84 0.67 12.72
C GLY A 5 5.85 1.24 14.14
N ARG A 6 5.74 0.37 15.16
CA ARG A 6 5.81 0.73 16.59
C ARG A 6 7.09 0.18 17.22
N GLU A 7 7.80 0.98 18.01
CA GLU A 7 8.78 0.47 18.97
C GLU A 7 8.10 -0.01 20.27
N PRO A 8 8.50 -1.14 20.87
CA PRO A 8 7.97 -1.57 22.17
C PRO A 8 8.28 -0.53 23.26
N GLY A 9 7.24 -0.01 23.95
CA GLY A 9 7.40 0.83 25.15
C GLY A 9 7.16 2.34 24.99
N ARG A 10 6.75 2.84 23.81
CA ARG A 10 6.31 4.24 23.64
C ARG A 10 4.88 4.33 23.09
N GLU A 11 4.16 5.39 23.49
CA GLU A 11 2.79 5.71 23.02
C GLU A 11 2.77 6.45 21.67
N ALA A 12 3.93 6.87 21.15
CA ALA A 12 4.07 7.58 19.88
C ALA A 12 4.76 6.73 18.81
N PHE A 13 4.24 6.80 17.58
CA PHE A 13 4.79 6.14 16.39
C PHE A 13 6.10 6.78 15.95
N SER A 14 7.04 5.99 15.42
CA SER A 14 8.35 6.49 14.98
C SER A 14 8.40 6.83 13.49
N ARG A 15 7.57 6.22 12.62
CA ARG A 15 7.62 6.42 11.16
C ARG A 15 6.23 6.33 10.49
N MET A 16 6.00 7.20 9.50
CA MET A 16 4.76 7.32 8.72
C MET A 16 5.12 7.34 7.23
N TRP A 17 4.47 6.51 6.41
CA TRP A 17 4.63 6.49 4.96
C TRP A 17 3.35 6.94 4.26
N ALA A 18 3.37 8.09 3.57
CA ALA A 18 2.24 8.56 2.80
C ALA A 18 2.38 8.26 1.29
N ILE A 19 1.28 8.44 0.58
CA ILE A 19 1.22 8.35 -0.87
C ILE A 19 0.64 9.68 -1.29
N LEU A 20 1.29 10.34 -2.23
CA LEU A 20 0.80 11.61 -2.76
C LEU A 20 -0.54 11.35 -3.46
N PRO A 21 -1.65 11.99 -3.02
CA PRO A 21 -2.93 11.81 -3.68
C PRO A 21 -2.93 12.44 -5.08
N ALA A 22 -3.67 11.83 -6.01
CA ALA A 22 -3.94 12.28 -7.38
C ALA A 22 -4.29 13.78 -7.54
N ALA A 23 -4.79 14.41 -6.47
CA ALA A 23 -5.35 15.75 -6.50
C ALA A 23 -4.32 16.89 -6.35
N LEU A 24 -3.04 16.62 -6.11
CA LEU A 24 -2.04 17.69 -5.90
C LEU A 24 -1.38 18.14 -7.21
N ARG A 25 -2.19 18.66 -8.14
CA ARG A 25 -1.73 19.52 -9.25
C ARG A 25 -1.49 20.95 -8.77
N ARG A 26 -0.56 21.16 -7.83
CA ARG A 26 -0.06 22.53 -7.54
C ARG A 26 1.47 22.58 -7.47
N PRO A 27 2.09 23.61 -8.06
CA PRO A 27 3.53 23.81 -7.98
C PRO A 27 3.98 24.01 -6.53
N ARG A 28 5.23 23.63 -6.25
CA ARG A 28 5.90 23.64 -4.94
C ARG A 28 5.90 24.99 -4.18
N SER A 29 5.41 26.09 -4.76
CA SER A 29 5.51 27.42 -4.13
C SER A 29 4.48 27.71 -3.04
N GLU A 30 3.49 26.85 -2.79
CA GLU A 30 2.41 27.10 -1.80
C GLU A 30 2.40 26.18 -0.57
N PHE A 31 3.41 25.31 -0.39
CA PHE A 31 3.54 24.55 0.86
C PHE A 31 4.17 25.43 1.95
N GLN A 32 3.36 26.28 2.59
CA GLN A 32 3.71 26.80 3.90
C GLN A 32 3.47 25.72 4.95
N ALA A 33 4.55 25.29 5.60
CA ALA A 33 4.49 24.52 6.82
C ALA A 33 3.86 25.36 7.93
N GLY A 34 2.58 25.11 8.23
CA GLY A 34 1.83 25.70 9.35
C GLY A 34 0.34 25.46 9.11
N GLU A 35 -0.48 24.94 10.02
CA GLU A 35 -0.40 24.69 11.45
C GLU A 35 -1.14 23.38 11.76
N GLU A 36 -0.87 22.76 12.92
CA GLU A 36 -1.43 21.49 13.46
C GLU A 36 -0.55 20.22 13.36
N VAL A 37 0.76 20.36 13.59
CA VAL A 37 1.52 19.34 14.34
C VAL A 37 2.42 20.05 15.35
N ARG A 38 1.82 20.51 16.46
CA ARG A 38 2.55 20.86 17.68
C ARG A 38 2.03 20.05 18.85
N GLN A 39 2.26 18.74 18.86
CA GLN A 39 2.48 18.03 20.13
C GLN A 39 3.54 16.94 19.95
N ARG A 40 4.71 17.22 20.54
CA ARG A 40 5.83 16.33 20.90
C ARG A 40 6.71 15.86 19.72
N GLY A 41 7.86 16.52 19.63
CA GLY A 41 8.77 16.46 18.49
C GLY A 41 9.37 15.08 18.23
N HIS A 42 9.23 14.63 16.99
CA HIS A 42 10.18 13.77 16.32
C HIS A 42 10.34 14.26 14.87
N ARG A 43 11.58 14.54 14.50
CA ARG A 43 12.01 14.97 13.16
C ARG A 43 12.24 13.73 12.29
N SER A 44 11.26 13.32 11.49
CA SER A 44 11.51 12.77 10.15
C SER A 44 10.18 12.50 9.43
N TYR A 45 9.75 13.45 8.62
CA TYR A 45 8.78 13.24 7.55
C TYR A 45 9.58 12.93 6.28
N ARG A 46 9.34 11.80 5.62
CA ARG A 46 9.93 11.46 4.31
C ARG A 46 8.77 11.30 3.30
N PRO A 47 8.76 12.03 2.17
CA PRO A 47 7.65 11.99 1.21
C PRO A 47 7.77 10.80 0.22
N ASP A 48 6.94 9.79 0.47
CA ASP A 48 5.89 9.22 -0.40
C ASP A 48 6.15 8.68 -1.83
N GLY A 49 5.56 7.51 -2.10
CA GLY A 49 5.27 7.00 -3.46
C GLY A 49 4.48 7.99 -4.30
N ALA A 50 4.87 8.15 -5.56
CA ALA A 50 4.25 9.08 -6.50
C ALA A 50 3.25 8.38 -7.43
N GLU A 51 2.14 9.06 -7.76
CA GLU A 51 1.34 8.71 -8.93
C GLU A 51 2.13 9.15 -10.17
N ILE A 52 2.75 8.18 -10.85
CA ILE A 52 3.64 8.43 -11.99
C ILE A 52 2.99 7.88 -13.26
N GLU A 53 2.90 8.74 -14.28
CA GLU A 53 2.45 8.38 -15.62
C GLU A 53 3.61 7.86 -16.49
N ALA A 54 3.28 7.10 -17.54
CA ALA A 54 4.26 6.63 -18.51
C ALA A 54 5.03 7.80 -19.15
N GLY A 55 6.34 7.63 -19.34
CA GLY A 55 7.21 8.63 -19.99
C GLY A 55 7.92 9.60 -19.04
N GLN A 56 7.94 9.33 -17.74
CA GLN A 56 8.81 10.09 -16.84
C GLN A 56 10.29 9.91 -17.16
N ARG A 57 11.03 11.02 -17.10
CA ARG A 57 12.47 11.04 -17.37
C ARG A 57 13.23 10.45 -16.18
N ILE A 58 14.37 9.83 -16.48
CA ILE A 58 15.29 9.23 -15.49
C ILE A 58 15.64 10.25 -14.39
N SER A 59 15.97 11.49 -14.75
CA SER A 59 16.30 12.55 -13.80
C SER A 59 15.19 12.85 -12.78
N THR A 60 13.92 12.66 -13.16
CA THR A 60 12.80 12.87 -12.24
C THR A 60 12.71 11.75 -11.21
N LEU A 61 13.04 10.52 -11.61
CA LEU A 61 13.07 9.36 -10.73
C LEU A 61 14.26 9.42 -9.77
N ASP A 62 15.41 9.89 -10.22
CA ASP A 62 16.60 10.08 -9.36
C ASP A 62 16.33 11.12 -8.27
N ILE A 63 15.70 12.25 -8.62
CA ILE A 63 15.27 13.27 -7.64
C ILE A 63 14.25 12.69 -6.65
N ALA A 64 13.38 11.79 -7.10
CA ALA A 64 12.42 11.12 -6.23
C ALA A 64 13.13 10.12 -5.29
N GLU A 65 14.14 9.40 -5.77
CA GLU A 65 14.97 8.53 -4.94
C GLU A 65 15.69 9.31 -3.84
N ASP A 66 16.33 10.42 -4.18
CA ASP A 66 16.96 11.33 -3.22
C ASP A 66 15.96 11.88 -2.19
N ALA A 67 14.68 11.98 -2.57
CA ALA A 67 13.58 12.38 -1.68
C ALA A 67 13.04 11.23 -0.81
N GLY A 68 13.53 10.00 -0.99
CA GLY A 68 13.12 8.82 -0.21
C GLY A 68 11.92 8.07 -0.80
N VAL A 69 11.55 8.33 -2.05
CA VAL A 69 10.55 7.52 -2.77
C VAL A 69 11.11 6.11 -2.99
N CYS A 70 10.26 5.09 -2.85
CA CYS A 70 10.66 3.69 -3.02
C CYS A 70 9.66 2.88 -3.87
N GLY A 71 8.80 3.56 -4.62
CA GLY A 71 7.76 2.93 -5.43
C GLY A 71 6.87 3.91 -6.18
N ILE A 72 6.11 3.37 -7.14
CA ILE A 72 5.08 4.07 -7.89
C ILE A 72 3.71 3.43 -7.64
N ARG A 73 2.63 4.20 -7.82
CA ARG A 73 1.26 3.68 -7.68
C ARG A 73 0.45 3.81 -8.97
N LEU A 74 -0.13 2.69 -9.39
CA LEU A 74 -1.15 2.60 -10.43
C LEU A 74 -2.53 2.65 -9.78
N ASN A 75 -3.05 3.86 -9.58
CA ASN A 75 -4.39 4.08 -9.06
C ASN A 75 -5.41 4.06 -10.20
N LEU A 76 -6.05 2.91 -10.40
CA LEU A 76 -6.94 2.62 -11.53
C LEU A 76 -8.41 2.47 -11.12
N MET A 77 -8.75 2.87 -9.88
CA MET A 77 -10.15 2.96 -9.45
C MET A 77 -10.91 3.92 -10.38
N GLY A 78 -11.96 3.40 -11.03
CA GLY A 78 -12.76 4.16 -12.00
C GLY A 78 -12.02 4.53 -13.30
N ARG A 79 -10.84 3.94 -13.57
CA ARG A 79 -10.04 4.22 -14.77
C ARG A 79 -9.76 2.95 -15.57
N PRO A 80 -9.64 3.03 -16.91
CA PRO A 80 -9.25 1.87 -17.73
C PRO A 80 -7.81 1.41 -17.44
N THR A 81 -7.49 0.17 -17.76
CA THR A 81 -6.12 -0.36 -17.67
C THR A 81 -5.32 0.25 -18.84
N PRO A 82 -4.21 0.96 -18.59
CA PRO A 82 -3.35 1.42 -19.67
C PRO A 82 -2.68 0.25 -20.38
N GLU A 83 -2.14 0.47 -21.58
CA GLU A 83 -1.38 -0.55 -22.32
C GLU A 83 0.00 -0.78 -21.66
N LEU A 84 0.02 -1.52 -20.54
CA LEU A 84 1.20 -1.74 -19.70
C LEU A 84 2.33 -2.51 -20.41
N ASP A 85 2.01 -3.17 -21.52
CA ASP A 85 2.98 -3.86 -22.39
C ASP A 85 3.61 -2.95 -23.46
N SER A 86 3.19 -1.68 -23.56
CA SER A 86 3.81 -0.72 -24.47
C SER A 86 5.25 -0.39 -24.06
N LEU A 87 6.09 0.04 -25.02
CA LEU A 87 7.49 0.38 -24.78
C LEU A 87 7.71 1.39 -23.63
N PRO A 88 6.91 2.47 -23.49
CA PRO A 88 7.09 3.43 -22.39
C PRO A 88 6.88 2.81 -21.01
N TRP A 89 5.90 1.92 -20.86
CA TRP A 89 5.63 1.23 -19.59
C TRP A 89 6.70 0.20 -19.25
N ARG A 90 7.12 -0.60 -20.24
CA ARG A 90 8.23 -1.56 -20.05
C ARG A 90 9.52 -0.86 -19.65
N ALA A 91 9.84 0.28 -20.26
CA ALA A 91 11.01 1.07 -19.90
C ALA A 91 10.91 1.63 -18.48
N LEU A 92 9.72 2.10 -18.07
CA LEU A 92 9.46 2.55 -16.71
C LEU A 92 9.65 1.40 -15.71
N PHE A 93 9.03 0.24 -15.93
CA PHE A 93 9.16 -0.90 -15.02
C PHE A 93 10.60 -1.42 -14.92
N ALA A 94 11.34 -1.45 -16.02
CA ALA A 94 12.77 -1.79 -15.98
C ALA A 94 13.56 -0.81 -15.09
N ARG A 95 13.22 0.49 -15.12
CA ARG A 95 13.83 1.48 -14.24
C ARG A 95 13.41 1.30 -12.78
N ILE A 96 12.13 1.09 -12.50
CA ILE A 96 11.62 0.83 -11.15
C ILE A 96 12.30 -0.42 -10.55
N ALA A 97 12.41 -1.49 -11.32
CA ALA A 97 13.12 -2.71 -10.91
C ALA A 97 14.60 -2.44 -10.61
N ALA A 98 15.30 -1.66 -11.45
CA ALA A 98 16.70 -1.33 -11.24
C ALA A 98 16.96 -0.51 -9.96
N LEU A 99 15.96 0.25 -9.49
CA LEU A 99 16.00 0.98 -8.23
C LEU A 99 15.60 0.11 -7.02
N GLY A 100 15.21 -1.15 -7.25
CA GLY A 100 14.63 -2.01 -6.22
C GLY A 100 13.26 -1.54 -5.72
N TRP A 101 12.60 -0.66 -6.46
CA TRP A 101 11.32 -0.08 -6.06
C TRP A 101 10.15 -1.03 -6.33
N HIS A 102 9.02 -0.76 -5.68
CA HIS A 102 7.79 -1.51 -5.90
C HIS A 102 6.81 -0.78 -6.83
N VAL A 103 5.92 -1.55 -7.45
CA VAL A 103 4.72 -1.06 -8.15
C VAL A 103 3.51 -1.39 -7.29
N GLU A 104 2.86 -0.37 -6.76
CA GLU A 104 1.60 -0.49 -6.04
C GLU A 104 0.41 -0.41 -7.00
N VAL A 105 -0.59 -1.27 -6.85
CA VAL A 105 -1.78 -1.31 -7.70
C VAL A 105 -3.05 -1.16 -6.88
N HIS A 106 -3.95 -0.27 -7.33
CA HIS A 106 -5.25 -0.02 -6.71
C HIS A 106 -6.35 -0.06 -7.76
N LEU A 107 -7.08 -1.18 -7.79
CA LEU A 107 -8.18 -1.48 -8.72
C LEU A 107 -9.08 -2.56 -8.14
N PRO A 108 -10.32 -2.75 -8.65
CA PRO A 108 -11.18 -3.85 -8.21
C PRO A 108 -10.53 -5.23 -8.43
N ALA A 109 -10.75 -6.17 -7.51
CA ALA A 109 -10.14 -7.50 -7.53
C ALA A 109 -10.33 -8.24 -8.86
N ALA A 110 -11.51 -8.13 -9.46
CA ALA A 110 -11.86 -8.75 -10.75
C ALA A 110 -10.93 -8.36 -11.91
N ARG A 111 -10.20 -7.25 -11.78
CA ARG A 111 -9.28 -6.73 -12.80
C ARG A 111 -7.81 -7.05 -12.51
N LEU A 112 -7.49 -7.70 -11.38
CA LEU A 112 -6.13 -8.15 -11.10
C LEU A 112 -5.54 -9.05 -12.19
N PRO A 113 -6.30 -9.98 -12.83
CA PRO A 113 -5.80 -10.77 -13.95
C PRO A 113 -5.38 -9.96 -15.18
N GLU A 114 -5.84 -8.72 -15.33
CA GLU A 114 -5.43 -7.83 -16.44
C GLU A 114 -4.01 -7.29 -16.25
N ILE A 115 -3.53 -7.19 -15.00
CA ILE A 115 -2.33 -6.43 -14.65
C ILE A 115 -1.23 -7.31 -14.04
N LEU A 116 -1.58 -8.20 -13.11
CA LEU A 116 -0.58 -9.01 -12.41
C LEU A 116 0.27 -9.86 -13.35
N PRO A 117 -0.25 -10.51 -14.40
CA PRO A 117 0.59 -11.25 -15.34
C PRO A 117 1.61 -10.39 -16.07
N ILE A 118 1.35 -9.09 -16.25
CA ILE A 118 2.28 -8.15 -16.90
C ILE A 118 3.36 -7.75 -15.91
N LEU A 119 2.98 -7.35 -14.70
CA LEU A 119 3.93 -6.92 -13.66
C LEU A 119 4.81 -8.08 -13.18
N LEU A 120 4.28 -9.31 -13.12
CA LEU A 120 5.04 -10.51 -12.73
C LEU A 120 6.13 -10.90 -13.75
N ARG A 121 6.10 -10.36 -14.98
CA ARG A 121 7.20 -10.52 -15.95
C ARG A 121 8.33 -9.51 -15.74
N THR A 122 8.15 -8.60 -14.78
CA THR A 122 9.17 -7.62 -14.39
C THR A 122 9.83 -8.08 -13.09
N ASP A 123 10.99 -7.54 -12.78
CA ASP A 123 11.66 -7.80 -11.50
C ASP A 123 11.15 -6.91 -10.35
N CYS A 124 10.08 -6.14 -10.56
CA CYS A 124 9.52 -5.26 -9.53
C CYS A 124 8.83 -6.07 -8.42
N ALA A 125 8.95 -5.61 -7.17
CA ALA A 125 8.00 -5.99 -6.13
C ALA A 125 6.62 -5.41 -6.45
N ILE A 126 5.54 -6.17 -6.23
CA ILE A 126 4.18 -5.73 -6.51
C ILE A 126 3.41 -5.59 -5.20
N VAL A 127 2.77 -4.45 -4.96
CA VAL A 127 1.94 -4.23 -3.77
C VAL A 127 0.49 -4.09 -4.20
N VAL A 128 -0.38 -4.95 -3.69
CA VAL A 128 -1.82 -4.91 -3.96
C VAL A 128 -2.54 -4.21 -2.81
N ASP A 129 -3.25 -3.13 -3.12
CA ASP A 129 -3.89 -2.29 -2.13
C ASP A 129 -5.17 -2.87 -1.53
N HIS A 130 -5.40 -2.50 -0.26
CA HIS A 130 -6.67 -2.66 0.45
C HIS A 130 -7.31 -4.05 0.28
N PHE A 131 -6.57 -5.09 0.68
CA PHE A 131 -6.99 -6.51 0.54
C PHE A 131 -7.26 -6.97 -0.92
N GLY A 132 -6.84 -6.20 -1.92
CA GLY A 132 -7.14 -6.47 -3.33
C GLY A 132 -8.48 -5.93 -3.82
N ARG A 133 -9.19 -5.13 -3.01
CA ARG A 133 -10.51 -4.55 -3.36
C ARG A 133 -11.53 -5.61 -3.85
N PRO A 134 -11.81 -6.68 -3.05
CA PRO A 134 -12.83 -7.66 -3.40
C PRO A 134 -14.21 -7.02 -3.55
N ALA A 135 -15.09 -7.64 -4.34
CA ALA A 135 -16.48 -7.23 -4.39
C ALA A 135 -17.12 -7.38 -3.00
N PRO A 136 -17.79 -6.33 -2.47
CA PRO A 136 -18.34 -6.34 -1.11
C PRO A 136 -19.27 -7.53 -0.82
N ALA A 137 -20.06 -7.93 -1.83
CA ALA A 137 -21.05 -9.01 -1.71
C ALA A 137 -20.42 -10.42 -1.68
N LEU A 138 -19.22 -10.58 -2.24
CA LEU A 138 -18.54 -11.86 -2.35
C LEU A 138 -17.45 -12.03 -1.27
N GLY A 139 -16.84 -10.93 -0.81
CA GLY A 139 -15.78 -10.98 0.20
C GLY A 139 -14.63 -11.89 -0.24
N VAL A 140 -14.23 -12.84 0.61
CA VAL A 140 -13.16 -13.80 0.29
C VAL A 140 -13.54 -14.84 -0.77
N ALA A 141 -14.84 -14.95 -1.12
CA ALA A 141 -15.31 -15.79 -2.21
C ALA A 141 -15.28 -15.06 -3.57
N ASP A 142 -14.84 -13.78 -3.60
CA ASP A 142 -14.63 -13.06 -4.84
C ASP A 142 -13.56 -13.77 -5.70
N PRO A 143 -13.83 -14.10 -6.98
CA PRO A 143 -12.85 -14.77 -7.84
C PRO A 143 -11.54 -13.99 -8.01
N GLY A 144 -11.59 -12.66 -7.99
CA GLY A 144 -10.41 -11.81 -8.01
C GLY A 144 -9.60 -11.87 -6.72
N PHE A 145 -10.27 -11.99 -5.56
CA PHE A 145 -9.58 -12.24 -4.29
C PHE A 145 -8.93 -13.62 -4.26
N GLN A 146 -9.63 -14.65 -4.77
CA GLN A 146 -9.06 -16.00 -4.90
C GLN A 146 -7.86 -16.01 -5.83
N TYR A 147 -7.96 -15.34 -6.98
CA TYR A 147 -6.84 -15.13 -7.89
C TYR A 147 -5.65 -14.43 -7.20
N LEU A 148 -5.91 -13.41 -6.37
CA LEU A 148 -4.87 -12.77 -5.57
C LEU A 148 -4.22 -13.76 -4.61
N VAL A 149 -5.00 -14.57 -3.90
CA VAL A 149 -4.47 -15.62 -3.00
C VAL A 149 -3.57 -16.60 -3.77
N GLU A 150 -3.95 -17.00 -4.98
CA GLU A 150 -3.14 -17.88 -5.84
C GLU A 150 -1.80 -17.25 -6.23
N GLN A 151 -1.70 -15.92 -6.33
CA GLN A 151 -0.43 -15.25 -6.67
C GLN A 151 0.62 -15.28 -5.55
N SER A 152 0.26 -15.79 -4.36
CA SER A 152 1.20 -15.99 -3.25
C SER A 152 2.41 -16.85 -3.63
N VAL A 153 2.19 -17.87 -4.47
CA VAL A 153 3.24 -18.81 -4.91
C VAL A 153 4.35 -18.14 -5.72
N THR A 154 4.08 -16.95 -6.28
CA THR A 154 5.09 -16.19 -7.04
C THR A 154 6.18 -15.64 -6.13
N GLY A 155 5.87 -15.35 -4.87
CA GLY A 155 6.80 -14.68 -3.95
C GLY A 155 7.11 -13.22 -4.31
N HIS A 156 6.51 -12.65 -5.36
CA HIS A 156 6.73 -11.27 -5.83
C HIS A 156 5.56 -10.32 -5.52
N VAL A 157 4.49 -10.83 -4.91
CA VAL A 157 3.31 -10.03 -4.57
C VAL A 157 3.23 -9.84 -3.06
N TRP A 158 2.98 -8.60 -2.65
CA TRP A 158 2.65 -8.17 -1.30
C TRP A 158 1.21 -7.69 -1.26
N VAL A 159 0.54 -7.88 -0.13
CA VAL A 159 -0.83 -7.41 0.06
C VAL A 159 -0.90 -6.47 1.25
N LYS A 160 -1.58 -5.33 1.04
CA LYS A 160 -1.77 -4.32 2.09
C LYS A 160 -3.08 -4.57 2.84
N LEU A 161 -2.96 -4.97 4.11
CA LEU A 161 -4.07 -5.08 5.07
C LEU A 161 -4.48 -3.66 5.50
N SER A 162 -5.39 -3.05 4.75
CA SER A 162 -5.73 -1.62 4.91
C SER A 162 -7.10 -1.32 4.33
N GLY A 163 -7.70 -0.19 4.71
CA GLY A 163 -8.88 0.34 4.02
C GLY A 163 -10.07 -0.63 3.97
N ALA A 164 -10.26 -1.50 4.96
CA ALA A 164 -11.35 -2.49 4.96
C ALA A 164 -12.74 -1.82 4.79
N TYR A 165 -12.91 -0.61 5.32
CA TYR A 165 -14.12 0.22 5.16
C TYR A 165 -14.39 0.66 3.71
N ARG A 166 -13.39 0.55 2.81
CA ARG A 166 -13.58 0.79 1.37
C ARG A 166 -14.16 -0.45 0.68
N ASN A 167 -13.89 -1.64 1.20
CA ASN A 167 -14.28 -2.93 0.61
C ASN A 167 -15.65 -3.38 1.10
N TRP A 168 -15.96 -3.09 2.36
CA TRP A 168 -17.17 -3.59 3.02
C TRP A 168 -17.82 -2.47 3.81
N ALA A 169 -19.15 -2.59 3.97
CA ALA A 169 -19.90 -1.63 4.77
C ALA A 169 -19.32 -1.52 6.20
N PRO A 170 -19.38 -0.35 6.87
CA PRO A 170 -18.70 -0.12 8.14
C PRO A 170 -18.97 -1.18 9.22
N ARG A 171 -20.21 -1.70 9.30
CA ARG A 171 -20.60 -2.75 10.27
C ARG A 171 -20.00 -4.12 9.98
N GLN A 172 -19.58 -4.37 8.74
CA GLN A 172 -19.01 -5.65 8.28
C GLN A 172 -17.49 -5.57 8.08
N ALA A 173 -16.93 -4.37 7.93
CA ALA A 173 -15.52 -4.15 7.59
C ALA A 173 -14.55 -4.85 8.54
N ALA A 174 -14.79 -4.82 9.84
CA ALA A 174 -13.93 -5.48 10.82
C ALA A 174 -13.96 -7.01 10.67
N ALA A 175 -15.16 -7.60 10.58
CA ALA A 175 -15.34 -9.05 10.49
C ALA A 175 -14.87 -9.62 9.15
N GLN A 176 -15.19 -8.94 8.04
CA GLN A 176 -14.72 -9.33 6.71
C GLN A 176 -13.21 -9.13 6.56
N GLY A 177 -12.67 -8.06 7.14
CA GLY A 177 -11.22 -7.83 7.21
C GLY A 177 -10.48 -8.91 8.01
N LEU A 178 -11.08 -9.43 9.08
CA LEU A 178 -10.52 -10.55 9.85
C LEU A 178 -10.43 -11.81 8.98
N GLU A 179 -11.52 -12.17 8.32
CA GLU A 179 -11.57 -13.35 7.45
C GLU A 179 -10.59 -13.23 6.27
N ALA A 180 -10.54 -12.06 5.62
CA ALA A 180 -9.57 -11.79 4.56
C ALA A 180 -8.12 -11.83 5.06
N THR A 181 -7.85 -11.30 6.26
CA THR A 181 -6.51 -11.33 6.86
C THR A 181 -6.04 -12.76 7.13
N ARG A 182 -6.92 -13.64 7.65
CA ARG A 182 -6.60 -15.06 7.86
C ARG A 182 -6.24 -15.75 6.55
N ARG A 183 -7.10 -15.62 5.54
CA ARG A 183 -6.85 -16.17 4.20
C ARG A 183 -5.54 -15.69 3.59
N LEU A 184 -5.22 -14.41 3.76
CA LEU A 184 -3.98 -13.84 3.25
C LEU A 184 -2.76 -14.30 4.05
N LEU A 185 -2.84 -14.37 5.38
CA LEU A 185 -1.74 -14.89 6.22
C LEU A 185 -1.40 -16.33 5.88
N ASP A 186 -2.42 -17.17 5.71
CA ASP A 186 -2.25 -18.59 5.37
C ASP A 186 -1.54 -18.77 4.02
N ALA A 187 -1.80 -17.89 3.05
CA ALA A 187 -1.24 -17.99 1.70
C ALA A 187 0.11 -17.28 1.53
N TYR A 188 0.21 -16.04 2.00
CA TYR A 188 1.34 -15.15 1.74
C TYR A 188 2.41 -15.15 2.81
N THR A 189 2.11 -15.65 4.01
CA THR A 189 2.89 -15.46 5.24
C THR A 189 3.04 -13.98 5.64
N PRO A 190 3.45 -13.68 6.89
CA PRO A 190 3.61 -12.31 7.36
C PRO A 190 4.66 -11.50 6.58
N GLU A 191 5.63 -12.17 5.95
CA GLU A 191 6.73 -11.59 5.17
C GLU A 191 6.29 -10.96 3.84
N ARG A 192 5.04 -11.16 3.44
CA ARG A 192 4.41 -10.56 2.25
C ARG A 192 3.18 -9.72 2.58
N LEU A 193 2.90 -9.49 3.85
CA LEU A 193 1.81 -8.64 4.28
C LEU A 193 2.33 -7.38 4.97
N VAL A 194 1.70 -6.26 4.64
CA VAL A 194 1.95 -4.96 5.30
C VAL A 194 0.63 -4.37 5.76
N TRP A 195 0.62 -3.67 6.89
CA TRP A 195 -0.56 -2.94 7.34
C TRP A 195 -0.44 -1.45 7.03
N GLY A 196 -1.56 -0.83 6.67
CA GLY A 196 -1.66 0.62 6.58
C GLY A 196 -3.01 1.12 7.07
N SER A 197 -3.01 2.25 7.77
CA SER A 197 -4.26 2.85 8.29
C SER A 197 -5.17 3.37 7.18
N ASP A 198 -4.58 3.76 6.05
CA ASP A 198 -5.22 4.51 4.97
C ASP A 198 -5.71 5.91 5.40
N TRP A 199 -5.13 6.47 6.46
CA TRP A 199 -5.37 7.86 6.88
C TRP A 199 -5.05 8.84 5.72
N PRO A 200 -5.83 9.93 5.52
CA PRO A 200 -6.91 10.45 6.36
C PRO A 200 -8.30 9.85 6.11
N HIS A 201 -8.38 8.65 5.53
CA HIS A 201 -9.65 7.96 5.22
C HIS A 201 -10.57 8.84 4.35
N THR A 202 -10.03 9.45 3.29
CA THR A 202 -10.77 10.31 2.35
C THR A 202 -12.08 9.65 1.92
N GLU A 203 -13.17 10.44 1.94
CA GLU A 203 -14.57 10.02 1.71
C GLU A 203 -15.20 9.17 2.83
N HIS A 204 -14.47 8.94 3.93
CA HIS A 204 -14.92 8.19 5.11
C HIS A 204 -14.54 8.92 6.41
N PRO A 205 -15.02 10.17 6.64
CA PRO A 205 -14.61 11.01 7.77
C PRO A 205 -14.95 10.39 9.14
N ASP A 206 -15.94 9.50 9.20
CA ASP A 206 -16.34 8.82 10.45
C ASP A 206 -15.36 7.70 10.86
N ILE A 207 -14.41 7.35 10.00
CA ILE A 207 -13.39 6.36 10.32
C ILE A 207 -12.26 7.03 11.08
N ALA A 208 -12.06 6.62 12.33
CA ALA A 208 -10.94 7.06 13.16
C ALA A 208 -9.72 6.16 12.99
N TYR A 209 -8.52 6.75 13.06
CA TYR A 209 -7.25 6.01 12.98
C TYR A 209 -7.16 4.93 14.07
N ALA A 210 -7.55 5.27 15.30
CA ALA A 210 -7.56 4.31 16.41
C ALA A 210 -8.46 3.10 16.13
N GLY A 211 -9.56 3.29 15.38
CA GLY A 211 -10.45 2.22 14.97
C GLY A 211 -9.78 1.24 14.01
N THR A 212 -9.13 1.74 12.96
CA THR A 212 -8.41 0.89 11.99
C THR A 212 -7.21 0.20 12.62
N ARG A 213 -6.53 0.85 13.57
CA ARG A 213 -5.46 0.24 14.36
C ARG A 213 -5.98 -0.89 15.24
N ARG A 214 -7.11 -0.70 15.93
CA ARG A 214 -7.74 -1.75 16.74
C ARG A 214 -8.12 -2.96 15.90
N TRP A 215 -8.67 -2.74 14.70
CA TRP A 215 -8.97 -3.85 13.80
C TRP A 215 -7.74 -4.71 13.50
N LEU A 216 -6.56 -4.13 13.29
CA LEU A 216 -5.34 -4.92 13.12
C LEU A 216 -5.00 -5.77 14.36
N ASP A 217 -5.16 -5.22 15.56
CA ASP A 217 -4.92 -5.99 16.79
C ASP A 217 -5.86 -7.20 16.89
N ASP A 218 -7.10 -7.04 16.43
CA ASP A 218 -8.11 -8.11 16.38
C ASP A 218 -7.86 -9.09 15.21
N TRP A 219 -7.31 -8.62 14.08
CA TRP A 219 -7.04 -9.44 12.89
C TRP A 219 -5.83 -10.37 13.04
N ILE A 220 -4.82 -9.89 13.77
CA ILE A 220 -3.56 -10.60 13.99
C ILE A 220 -3.29 -10.58 15.49
N ASP A 221 -3.78 -11.56 16.23
CA ASP A 221 -3.67 -11.63 17.69
C ASP A 221 -2.23 -11.95 18.15
N ASP A 222 -1.46 -12.71 17.37
CA ASP A 222 -0.06 -13.00 17.63
C ASP A 222 0.82 -11.74 17.50
N PRO A 223 1.46 -11.27 18.59
CA PRO A 223 2.30 -10.07 18.57
C PRO A 223 3.59 -10.24 17.75
N VAL A 224 4.11 -11.46 17.58
CA VAL A 224 5.28 -11.74 16.73
C VAL A 224 4.91 -11.56 15.27
N VAL A 225 3.79 -12.15 14.83
CA VAL A 225 3.27 -11.97 13.48
C VAL A 225 2.95 -10.49 13.22
N ARG A 226 2.28 -9.83 14.17
CA ARG A 226 1.94 -8.41 14.05
C ARG A 226 3.17 -7.53 13.91
N ARG A 227 4.26 -7.84 14.61
CA ARG A 227 5.54 -7.15 14.46
C ARG A 227 6.11 -7.31 13.05
N VAL A 228 6.07 -8.51 12.47
CA VAL A 228 6.57 -8.73 11.11
C VAL A 228 5.79 -7.87 10.11
N VAL A 229 4.46 -7.86 10.21
CA VAL A 229 3.56 -7.07 9.33
C VAL A 229 3.74 -5.55 9.51
N LEU A 230 4.03 -5.08 10.73
CA LEU A 230 4.17 -3.65 11.04
C LEU A 230 5.58 -3.10 10.90
N VAL A 231 6.61 -3.95 11.00
CA VAL A 231 8.01 -3.51 11.12
C VAL A 231 8.88 -4.23 10.10
N ASP A 232 9.03 -5.55 10.19
CA ASP A 232 10.08 -6.26 9.45
C ASP A 232 9.81 -6.37 7.95
N THR A 233 8.56 -6.61 7.56
CA THR A 233 8.12 -6.61 6.16
C THR A 233 8.18 -5.22 5.54
N PRO A 234 7.56 -4.18 6.12
CA PRO A 234 7.64 -2.85 5.52
C PRO A 234 9.07 -2.28 5.53
N ALA A 235 9.90 -2.60 6.53
CA ALA A 235 11.31 -2.15 6.51
C ALA A 235 12.08 -2.71 5.31
N ARG A 236 11.85 -3.97 4.96
CA ARG A 236 12.44 -4.57 3.75
C ARG A 236 11.84 -4.00 2.47
N LEU A 237 10.52 -3.93 2.39
CA LEU A 237 9.80 -3.52 1.18
C LEU A 237 10.02 -2.04 0.83
N PHE A 238 10.14 -1.17 1.84
CA PHE A 238 10.25 0.27 1.66
C PHE A 238 11.65 0.81 2.01
N HIS A 239 12.66 -0.06 2.06
CA HIS A 239 14.07 0.30 2.28
C HIS A 239 14.29 1.15 3.55
N MET A 240 13.68 0.76 4.66
CA MET A 240 13.82 1.45 5.94
C MET A 240 14.84 0.77 6.84
N ASP A 241 15.58 1.58 7.60
CA ASP A 241 16.36 1.07 8.73
C ASP A 241 15.43 0.47 9.78
N ARG A 242 15.78 -0.70 10.30
CA ARG A 242 15.02 -1.42 11.34
C ARG A 242 15.13 -0.77 12.71
#